data_AF-A0A1A8YP79-F1
#
_entry.id   AF-A0A1A8YP79-F1
#
_cell.length_a   1.000
_cell.length_b   1.000
_cell.length_c   1.000
_cell.angle_alpha   90.00
_cell.angle_beta   90.00
_cell.angle_gamma   90.00
#
_symmetry.space_group_name_H-M   'P 1'
#
loop_
_entity.id
_entity.type
_entity.pdbx_description
1 polymer ?
#
loop_
_entity_poly.entity_id
_entity_poly.type
_entity_poly.pdbx_seq_one_letter_code
_entity_poly.pdbx_strand_id
1 'polypeptide(L)'
;MSLDTGRTIYNFVSTSNKYEKIFDNYHDEEKEIYIGICRDNIGNSLGEDNPSVLFCAKCVKYLNDFVEDKHPSLYRDDACNYMFYRHYNDLIHTNKSNDGIIKFYQMFIESDEQLNICSDYMKDFSKDIYKNIQKLIALHESLKKLENPSDPGSPQHCTDAKSFYESHKSHLEQFCMVDSDAFCEELEKFKPRYDSCISMITCEGLQKTLLSTKKNNLVGFIVFPVFIMAVISFILFILYKYTSYASWLRPQKGKNCLRDNLDEEINNVIYTSEMSSTNLKNRPYNIAYHSEGY
;
A
#
# COMPACT_ATOMS: atom_id res chain seq x y z
N MET A 1 -13.96 -10.83 -8.85
CA MET A 1 -13.72 -10.07 -7.62
C MET A 1 -12.47 -10.64 -7.00
N SER A 2 -11.31 -10.03 -7.25
CA SER A 2 -10.04 -10.53 -6.73
C SER A 2 -10.00 -10.38 -5.21
N LEU A 3 -9.56 -11.44 -4.53
CA LEU A 3 -9.15 -11.34 -3.13
C LEU A 3 -7.75 -10.74 -3.12
N ASP A 4 -7.67 -9.44 -2.81
CA ASP A 4 -6.41 -8.88 -2.33
C ASP A 4 -6.08 -9.57 -1.00
N THR A 5 -5.16 -10.53 -1.06
CA THR A 5 -4.75 -11.31 0.13
C THR A 5 -3.61 -10.64 0.90
N GLY A 6 -3.13 -9.46 0.46
CA GLY A 6 -1.94 -8.81 1.05
C GLY A 6 -0.67 -9.67 0.91
N ARG A 7 -0.55 -10.43 -0.19
CA ARG A 7 0.57 -11.34 -0.44
C ARG A 7 1.30 -10.99 -1.73
N THR A 8 2.60 -11.20 -1.69
CA THR A 8 3.56 -10.71 -2.68
C THR A 8 4.22 -11.88 -3.39
N ILE A 9 4.86 -11.57 -4.53
CA ILE A 9 5.72 -12.48 -5.30
C ILE A 9 6.88 -13.09 -4.49
N TYR A 10 7.16 -12.59 -3.29
CA TYR A 10 8.26 -13.01 -2.42
C TYR A 10 7.85 -13.86 -1.21
N ASN A 11 6.54 -13.98 -0.89
CA ASN A 11 6.06 -14.65 0.33
C ASN A 11 6.62 -16.09 0.49
N PHE A 12 6.64 -16.86 -0.61
CA PHE A 12 7.13 -18.23 -0.67
C PHE A 12 8.56 -18.40 -0.18
N VAL A 13 9.41 -17.36 -0.26
CA VAL A 13 10.86 -17.44 -0.07
C VAL A 13 11.23 -17.92 1.34
N SER A 14 10.44 -17.54 2.34
CA SER A 14 10.56 -17.99 3.73
C SER A 14 10.36 -19.50 3.93
N THR A 15 9.76 -20.19 2.96
CA THR A 15 9.43 -21.63 2.97
C THR A 15 9.78 -22.32 1.64
N SER A 16 10.69 -21.72 0.85
CA SER A 16 11.11 -22.19 -0.48
C SER A 16 11.52 -23.67 -0.50
N ASN A 17 12.19 -24.13 0.56
CA ASN A 17 12.61 -25.52 0.76
C ASN A 17 11.47 -26.54 0.92
N LYS A 18 10.22 -26.11 1.13
CA LYS A 18 9.03 -26.96 1.10
C LYS A 18 8.54 -27.14 -0.34
N TYR A 19 8.40 -26.03 -1.05
CA TYR A 19 8.02 -25.99 -2.46
C TYR A 19 9.04 -26.72 -3.36
N GLU A 20 10.34 -26.57 -3.06
CA GLU A 20 11.46 -27.29 -3.67
C GLU A 20 11.31 -28.82 -3.59
N LYS A 21 11.05 -29.34 -2.38
CA LYS A 21 10.87 -30.78 -2.16
C LYS A 21 9.70 -31.36 -2.94
N ILE A 22 8.65 -30.57 -3.18
CA ILE A 22 7.50 -30.99 -3.98
C ILE A 22 7.85 -30.94 -5.47
N PHE A 23 8.49 -29.86 -5.94
CA PHE A 23 8.91 -29.68 -7.33
C PHE A 23 9.91 -30.74 -7.81
N ASP A 24 10.83 -31.16 -6.94
CA ASP A 24 11.80 -32.21 -7.24
C ASP A 24 11.31 -33.63 -6.87
N ASN A 25 10.15 -33.76 -6.21
CA ASN A 25 9.45 -35.04 -6.04
C ASN A 25 8.69 -35.44 -7.31
N TYR A 26 9.47 -35.76 -8.33
CA TYR A 26 9.02 -36.14 -9.67
C TYR A 26 9.38 -37.60 -9.94
N HIS A 27 8.54 -38.51 -9.45
CA HIS A 27 8.66 -39.95 -9.68
C HIS A 27 8.03 -40.37 -11.02
N ASP A 28 8.48 -41.49 -11.56
CA ASP A 28 8.26 -41.84 -12.98
C ASP A 28 6.85 -42.32 -13.34
N GLU A 29 5.97 -42.63 -12.38
CA GLU A 29 4.66 -43.26 -12.66
C GLU A 29 3.64 -42.32 -13.33
N GLU A 30 3.65 -41.02 -13.02
CA GLU A 30 2.78 -40.02 -13.67
C GLU A 30 3.47 -39.29 -14.84
N LYS A 31 4.77 -39.54 -15.03
CA LYS A 31 5.69 -38.72 -15.84
C LYS A 31 5.37 -38.68 -17.33
N GLU A 32 4.93 -39.81 -17.90
CA GLU A 32 4.65 -39.92 -19.34
C GLU A 32 3.48 -39.01 -19.77
N ILE A 33 2.45 -38.86 -18.92
CA ILE A 33 1.28 -38.02 -19.17
C ILE A 33 1.73 -36.55 -19.33
N TYR A 34 2.52 -36.06 -18.37
CA TYR A 34 2.98 -34.67 -18.36
C TYR A 34 4.02 -34.38 -19.44
N ILE A 35 4.87 -35.35 -19.79
CA ILE A 35 5.78 -35.26 -20.95
C ILE A 35 4.98 -35.13 -22.26
N GLY A 36 3.93 -35.94 -22.45
CA GLY A 36 3.06 -35.86 -23.62
C GLY A 36 2.40 -34.48 -23.76
N ILE A 37 1.72 -34.02 -22.71
CA ILE A 37 1.09 -32.69 -22.67
C ILE A 37 2.09 -31.58 -23.04
N CYS A 38 3.29 -31.61 -22.46
CA CYS A 38 4.32 -30.60 -22.71
C CYS A 38 4.91 -30.67 -24.12
N ARG A 39 5.26 -31.86 -24.62
CA ARG A 39 5.76 -32.03 -25.99
C ARG A 39 4.77 -31.51 -27.02
N ASP A 40 3.51 -31.90 -26.89
CA ASP A 40 2.46 -31.66 -27.88
C ASP A 40 2.04 -30.17 -27.94
N ASN A 41 2.40 -29.36 -26.93
CA ASN A 41 2.17 -27.90 -26.91
C ASN A 41 3.44 -27.06 -27.15
N ILE A 42 4.62 -27.53 -26.76
CA ILE A 42 5.89 -26.80 -26.96
C ILE A 42 6.44 -27.03 -28.37
N GLY A 43 6.22 -28.22 -28.94
CA GLY A 43 6.54 -28.53 -30.32
C GLY A 43 6.88 -30.02 -30.53
N ASN A 44 6.08 -30.69 -31.35
CA ASN A 44 6.16 -32.13 -31.64
C ASN A 44 7.50 -32.60 -32.28
N SER A 45 8.41 -31.68 -32.61
CA SER A 45 9.77 -31.97 -33.08
C SER A 45 10.78 -32.20 -31.93
N LEU A 46 10.38 -32.01 -30.68
CA LEU A 46 11.20 -32.27 -29.50
C LEU A 46 11.01 -33.72 -29.01
N GLY A 47 12.12 -34.40 -28.69
CA GLY A 47 12.11 -35.69 -28.03
C GLY A 47 11.59 -35.62 -26.59
N GLU A 48 11.14 -36.76 -26.06
CA GLU A 48 10.65 -36.89 -24.68
C GLU A 48 11.76 -36.71 -23.64
N ASP A 49 13.01 -36.96 -24.06
CA ASP A 49 14.25 -36.72 -23.32
C ASP A 49 14.69 -35.25 -23.32
N ASN A 50 14.01 -34.38 -24.07
CA ASN A 50 14.40 -32.98 -24.21
C ASN A 50 14.30 -32.25 -22.85
N PRO A 51 15.37 -31.59 -22.37
CA PRO A 51 15.37 -30.92 -21.07
C PRO A 51 14.24 -29.89 -20.88
N SER A 52 13.83 -29.21 -21.95
CA SER A 52 12.75 -28.22 -21.92
C SER A 52 11.37 -28.89 -21.74
N VAL A 53 11.15 -30.05 -22.37
CA VAL A 53 9.93 -30.86 -22.20
C VAL A 53 9.89 -31.47 -20.81
N LEU A 54 11.01 -32.03 -20.33
CA LEU A 54 11.13 -32.56 -18.97
C LEU A 54 10.92 -31.49 -17.88
N PHE A 55 11.45 -30.27 -18.08
CA PHE A 55 11.24 -29.15 -17.17
C PHE A 55 9.78 -28.69 -17.16
N CYS A 56 9.16 -28.58 -18.33
CA CYS A 56 7.72 -28.30 -18.44
C CYS A 56 6.89 -29.34 -17.71
N ALA A 57 7.18 -30.63 -17.92
CA ALA A 57 6.40 -31.72 -17.35
C ALA A 57 6.45 -31.71 -15.81
N LYS A 58 7.62 -31.37 -15.23
CA LYS A 58 7.75 -31.05 -13.80
C LYS A 58 6.84 -29.90 -13.37
N CYS A 59 6.84 -28.78 -14.10
CA CYS A 59 6.04 -27.60 -13.75
C CYS A 59 4.52 -27.84 -13.83
N VAL A 60 4.05 -28.58 -14.84
CA VAL A 60 2.63 -28.95 -14.99
C VAL A 60 2.19 -29.89 -13.86
N LYS A 61 2.95 -30.97 -13.63
CA LYS A 61 2.70 -31.92 -12.52
C LYS A 61 2.67 -31.21 -11.18
N TYR A 62 3.66 -30.36 -10.94
CA TYR A 62 3.77 -29.56 -9.72
C TYR A 62 2.58 -28.63 -9.50
N LEU A 63 2.12 -27.90 -10.53
CA LEU A 63 0.93 -27.06 -10.40
C LEU A 63 -0.34 -27.90 -10.17
N ASN A 64 -0.47 -29.04 -10.84
CA ASN A 64 -1.58 -29.97 -10.60
C ASN A 64 -1.64 -30.47 -9.16
N ASP A 65 -0.50 -30.76 -8.51
CA ASP A 65 -0.48 -31.16 -7.09
C ASP A 65 -1.09 -30.08 -6.16
N PHE A 66 -1.06 -28.80 -6.56
CA PHE A 66 -1.73 -27.69 -5.86
C PHE A 66 -3.15 -27.40 -6.36
N VAL A 67 -3.55 -27.86 -7.54
CA VAL A 67 -4.96 -27.85 -8.03
C VAL A 67 -5.78 -28.91 -7.31
N GLU A 68 -5.19 -30.09 -7.11
CA GLU A 68 -5.77 -31.26 -6.44
C GLU A 68 -5.70 -31.21 -4.89
N ASP A 69 -5.19 -30.10 -4.34
CA ASP A 69 -4.99 -29.87 -2.89
C ASP A 69 -4.26 -31.01 -2.15
N LYS A 70 -3.22 -31.59 -2.78
CA LYS A 70 -2.34 -32.57 -2.12
C LYS A 70 -1.50 -31.95 -1.00
N HIS A 71 -1.47 -30.61 -0.90
CA HIS A 71 -0.59 -29.85 -0.02
C HIS A 71 -1.29 -28.73 0.78
N PRO A 72 -2.35 -29.01 1.57
CA PRO A 72 -3.23 -28.02 2.21
C PRO A 72 -2.59 -27.19 3.35
N SER A 73 -1.26 -27.28 3.52
CA SER A 73 -0.47 -26.47 4.48
C SER A 73 0.46 -25.47 3.78
N LEU A 74 0.30 -25.33 2.46
CA LEU A 74 1.04 -24.46 1.56
C LEU A 74 0.06 -23.72 0.65
N TYR A 75 0.51 -22.63 0.02
CA TYR A 75 -0.36 -21.79 -0.80
C TYR A 75 -0.06 -21.96 -2.30
N ARG A 76 -1.11 -21.95 -3.11
CA ARG A 76 -1.03 -22.18 -4.56
C ARG A 76 -0.29 -21.06 -5.31
N ASP A 77 -0.46 -19.81 -4.89
CA ASP A 77 0.26 -18.66 -5.45
C ASP A 77 1.74 -18.65 -5.07
N ASP A 78 2.08 -19.01 -3.84
CA ASP A 78 3.48 -19.26 -3.46
C ASP A 78 4.11 -20.35 -4.33
N ALA A 79 3.33 -21.38 -4.69
CA ALA A 79 3.75 -22.41 -5.64
C ALA A 79 3.92 -21.85 -7.07
N CYS A 80 2.98 -21.02 -7.57
CA CYS A 80 3.16 -20.29 -8.84
C CYS A 80 4.48 -19.51 -8.84
N ASN A 81 4.74 -18.73 -7.78
CA ASN A 81 5.94 -17.91 -7.61
C ASN A 81 7.22 -18.76 -7.56
N TYR A 82 7.18 -19.89 -6.86
CA TYR A 82 8.28 -20.85 -6.84
C TYR A 82 8.55 -21.47 -8.22
N MET A 83 7.50 -21.84 -8.97
CA MET A 83 7.59 -22.38 -10.32
C MET A 83 8.23 -21.37 -11.28
N PHE A 84 7.75 -20.12 -11.28
CA PHE A 84 8.33 -19.06 -12.11
C PHE A 84 9.78 -18.76 -11.73
N TYR A 85 10.14 -18.78 -10.43
CA TYR A 85 11.53 -18.68 -9.99
C TYR A 85 12.42 -19.82 -10.53
N ARG A 86 11.97 -21.08 -10.45
CA ARG A 86 12.68 -22.24 -11.02
C ARG A 86 12.83 -22.13 -12.53
N HIS A 87 11.80 -21.67 -13.23
CA HIS A 87 11.84 -21.45 -14.68
C HIS A 87 12.84 -20.35 -15.05
N TYR A 88 12.79 -19.20 -14.37
CA TYR A 88 13.69 -18.07 -14.65
C TYR A 88 15.16 -18.39 -14.35
N ASN A 89 15.42 -19.25 -13.37
CA ASN A 89 16.75 -19.81 -13.11
C ASN A 89 17.25 -20.61 -14.34
N ASP A 90 16.44 -21.54 -14.87
CA ASP A 90 16.81 -22.33 -16.07
C ASP A 90 17.00 -21.45 -17.32
N LEU A 91 16.16 -20.43 -17.52
CA LEU A 91 16.31 -19.45 -18.61
C LEU A 91 17.68 -18.76 -18.60
N ILE A 92 18.11 -18.23 -17.44
CA ILE A 92 19.40 -17.55 -17.30
C ILE A 92 20.56 -18.51 -17.56
N HIS A 93 20.50 -19.72 -17.01
CA HIS A 93 21.61 -20.66 -17.08
C HIS A 93 21.73 -21.38 -18.43
N THR A 94 20.65 -21.52 -19.20
CA THR A 94 20.66 -22.17 -20.52
C THR A 94 20.82 -21.21 -21.70
N ASN A 95 20.54 -19.91 -21.51
CA ASN A 95 20.56 -18.87 -22.56
C ASN A 95 19.67 -19.23 -23.79
N LYS A 96 18.54 -19.91 -23.55
CA LYS A 96 17.55 -20.27 -24.57
C LYS A 96 16.39 -19.28 -24.57
N SER A 97 15.94 -18.86 -25.76
CA SER A 97 14.57 -18.34 -25.92
C SER A 97 13.59 -19.47 -25.62
N ASN A 98 12.52 -19.15 -24.91
CA ASN A 98 11.57 -20.12 -24.37
C ASN A 98 10.11 -19.66 -24.54
N ASP A 99 9.89 -18.79 -25.52
CA ASP A 99 8.62 -18.16 -25.87
C ASP A 99 7.48 -19.18 -26.05
N GLY A 100 7.81 -20.40 -26.50
CA GLY A 100 6.86 -21.53 -26.58
C GLY A 100 6.42 -22.05 -25.20
N ILE A 101 7.35 -22.20 -24.24
CA ILE A 101 7.01 -22.61 -22.87
C ILE A 101 6.25 -21.50 -22.15
N ILE A 102 6.64 -20.23 -22.33
CA ILE A 102 5.92 -19.10 -21.75
C ILE A 102 4.47 -19.04 -22.28
N LYS A 103 4.26 -19.21 -23.59
CA LYS A 103 2.91 -19.30 -24.17
C LYS A 103 2.13 -20.51 -23.67
N PHE A 104 2.77 -21.68 -23.56
CA PHE A 104 2.13 -22.86 -23.02
C PHE A 104 1.72 -22.69 -21.55
N TYR A 105 2.59 -22.15 -20.69
CA TYR A 105 2.25 -21.87 -19.30
C TYR A 105 1.10 -20.87 -19.19
N GLN A 106 1.04 -19.85 -20.05
CA GLN A 106 -0.10 -18.94 -20.11
C GLN A 106 -1.39 -19.70 -20.47
N MET A 107 -1.38 -20.47 -21.56
CA MET A 107 -2.54 -21.28 -22.00
C MET A 107 -2.99 -22.29 -20.93
N PHE A 108 -2.04 -22.91 -20.23
CA PHE A 108 -2.31 -23.87 -19.17
C PHE A 108 -2.93 -23.20 -17.93
N ILE A 109 -2.39 -22.05 -17.51
CA ILE A 109 -2.95 -21.23 -16.41
C ILE A 109 -4.34 -20.69 -16.77
N GLU A 110 -4.56 -20.26 -18.00
CA GLU A 110 -5.86 -19.80 -18.51
C GLU A 110 -6.89 -20.94 -18.70
N SER A 111 -6.45 -22.21 -18.67
CA SER A 111 -7.33 -23.39 -18.83
C SER A 111 -7.97 -23.89 -17.53
N ASP A 112 -7.48 -23.46 -16.36
CA ASP A 112 -8.06 -23.81 -15.05
C ASP A 112 -8.27 -22.57 -14.18
N GLU A 113 -9.53 -22.33 -13.78
CA GLU A 113 -9.89 -21.22 -12.90
C GLU A 113 -9.12 -21.26 -11.55
N GLN A 114 -8.73 -22.46 -11.10
CA GLN A 114 -7.91 -22.66 -9.92
C GLN A 114 -6.48 -22.10 -10.06
N LEU A 115 -5.95 -22.01 -11.28
CA LEU A 115 -4.62 -21.50 -11.60
C LEU A 115 -4.61 -20.02 -12.01
N ASN A 116 -5.76 -19.38 -12.24
CA ASN A 116 -5.85 -17.94 -12.56
C ASN A 116 -5.02 -17.04 -11.63
N ILE A 117 -4.86 -17.43 -10.35
CA ILE A 117 -4.03 -16.75 -9.35
C ILE A 117 -2.54 -16.68 -9.74
N CYS A 118 -2.02 -17.62 -10.54
CA CYS A 118 -0.68 -17.57 -11.11
C CYS A 118 -0.52 -16.46 -12.17
N SER A 119 -1.61 -16.05 -12.84
CA SER A 119 -1.53 -15.26 -14.07
C SER A 119 -0.97 -13.85 -13.86
N ASP A 120 -1.20 -13.23 -12.69
CA ASP A 120 -0.69 -11.89 -12.40
C ASP A 120 0.82 -11.93 -12.08
N TYR A 121 1.23 -12.84 -11.19
CA TYR A 121 2.65 -13.09 -10.91
C TYR A 121 3.45 -13.42 -12.19
N MET A 122 2.85 -14.13 -13.15
CA MET A 122 3.48 -14.45 -14.44
C MET A 122 3.80 -13.21 -15.28
N LYS A 123 2.96 -12.19 -15.25
CA LYS A 123 3.13 -10.93 -16.01
C LYS A 123 4.21 -10.05 -15.38
N ASP A 124 4.24 -10.02 -14.05
CA ASP A 124 5.15 -9.17 -13.28
C ASP A 124 6.56 -9.78 -13.14
N PHE A 125 6.72 -11.11 -13.29
CA PHE A 125 7.99 -11.81 -13.03
C PHE A 125 9.14 -11.28 -13.91
N SER A 126 10.10 -10.62 -13.28
CA SER A 126 11.18 -9.90 -13.96
C SER A 126 12.57 -10.31 -13.47
N LYS A 127 13.60 -9.88 -14.22
CA LYS A 127 15.01 -10.13 -13.89
C LYS A 127 15.40 -9.58 -12.52
N ASP A 128 14.76 -8.51 -12.07
CA ASP A 128 15.07 -7.86 -10.80
C ASP A 128 14.27 -8.47 -9.64
N ILE A 129 13.05 -8.95 -9.88
CA ILE A 129 12.31 -9.81 -8.94
C ILE A 129 13.10 -11.11 -8.69
N TYR A 130 13.62 -11.75 -9.74
CA TYR A 130 14.50 -12.92 -9.61
C TYR A 130 15.73 -12.65 -8.72
N LYS A 131 16.46 -11.55 -8.96
CA LYS A 131 17.59 -11.14 -8.10
C LYS A 131 17.16 -10.85 -6.66
N ASN A 132 15.98 -10.28 -6.47
CA ASN A 132 15.43 -9.98 -5.14
C ASN A 132 15.09 -11.27 -4.38
N ILE A 133 14.47 -12.25 -5.04
CA ILE A 133 14.26 -13.61 -4.50
C ILE A 133 15.60 -14.23 -4.07
N GLN A 134 16.64 -14.17 -4.92
CA GLN A 134 17.97 -14.71 -4.58
C GLN A 134 18.58 -14.06 -3.32
N LYS A 135 18.43 -12.74 -3.14
CA LYS A 135 18.88 -12.02 -1.92
C LYS A 135 18.14 -12.50 -0.68
N LEU A 136 16.80 -12.63 -0.76
CA LEU A 136 15.96 -13.09 0.36
C LEU A 136 16.29 -14.55 0.74
N ILE A 137 16.53 -15.43 -0.24
CA ILE A 137 16.99 -16.81 0.00
C ILE A 137 18.35 -16.79 0.73
N ALA A 138 19.33 -16.04 0.23
CA ALA A 138 20.66 -15.96 0.84
C ALA A 138 20.62 -15.41 2.28
N LEU A 139 19.76 -14.43 2.56
CA LEU A 139 19.51 -13.94 3.92
C LEU A 139 18.86 -15.01 4.80
N HIS A 140 17.89 -15.79 4.31
CA HIS A 140 17.30 -16.88 5.10
C HIS A 140 18.29 -18.00 5.40
N GLU A 141 19.14 -18.38 4.44
CA GLU A 141 20.21 -19.35 4.66
C GLU A 141 21.24 -18.85 5.68
N SER A 142 21.61 -17.57 5.60
CA SER A 142 22.54 -16.94 6.54
C SER A 142 21.92 -16.89 7.95
N LEU A 143 20.70 -16.38 8.10
CA LEU A 143 19.99 -16.33 9.39
C LEU A 143 19.82 -17.74 10.01
N LYS A 144 19.50 -18.76 9.20
CA LYS A 144 19.37 -20.15 9.68
C LYS A 144 20.68 -20.69 10.29
N LYS A 145 21.84 -20.27 9.78
CA LYS A 145 23.17 -20.60 10.36
C LYS A 145 23.37 -19.90 11.70
N LEU A 146 22.85 -18.68 11.87
CA LEU A 146 22.90 -17.95 13.14
C LEU A 146 21.99 -18.56 14.20
N GLU A 147 20.78 -18.98 13.81
CA GLU A 147 19.75 -19.58 14.68
C GLU A 147 20.13 -20.98 15.20
N ASN A 148 21.05 -21.70 14.53
CA ASN A 148 21.44 -23.07 14.87
C ASN A 148 22.97 -23.19 15.08
N PRO A 149 23.56 -22.49 16.06
CA PRO A 149 25.01 -22.50 16.28
C PRO A 149 25.48 -23.82 16.90
N SER A 150 26.58 -24.36 16.37
CA SER A 150 27.34 -25.42 17.05
C SER A 150 28.12 -24.90 18.27
N ASP A 151 28.51 -23.62 18.25
CA ASP A 151 29.25 -22.94 19.32
C ASP A 151 28.90 -21.44 19.34
N PRO A 152 27.99 -20.99 20.24
CA PRO A 152 27.50 -19.61 20.30
C PRO A 152 28.60 -18.64 20.76
N GLY A 153 29.06 -17.78 19.86
CA GLY A 153 30.18 -16.86 20.12
C GLY A 153 31.54 -17.33 19.61
N SER A 154 31.60 -18.46 18.90
CA SER A 154 32.79 -18.83 18.12
C SER A 154 33.16 -17.72 17.11
N PRO A 155 34.46 -17.53 16.77
CA PRO A 155 34.88 -16.48 15.85
C PRO A 155 34.20 -16.53 14.47
N GLN A 156 33.84 -17.73 13.99
CA GLN A 156 33.07 -17.90 12.76
C GLN A 156 31.62 -17.41 12.93
N HIS A 157 30.94 -17.79 14.02
CA HIS A 157 29.57 -17.35 14.28
C HIS A 157 29.47 -15.83 14.45
N CYS A 158 30.47 -15.21 15.08
CA CYS A 158 30.59 -13.74 15.14
C CYS A 158 30.78 -13.10 13.75
N THR A 159 31.58 -13.74 12.89
CA THR A 159 31.81 -13.29 11.50
C THR A 159 30.56 -13.42 10.63
N ASP A 160 29.85 -14.54 10.76
CA ASP A 160 28.59 -14.80 10.06
C ASP A 160 27.50 -13.80 10.49
N ALA A 161 27.38 -13.55 11.80
CA ALA A 161 26.39 -12.62 12.35
C ALA A 161 26.64 -11.17 11.92
N LYS A 162 27.92 -10.77 11.84
CA LYS A 162 28.31 -9.48 11.28
C LYS A 162 28.01 -9.39 9.79
N SER A 163 28.39 -10.41 9.01
CA SER A 163 28.13 -10.48 7.57
C SER A 163 26.63 -10.42 7.24
N PHE A 164 25.78 -11.06 8.05
CA PHE A 164 24.33 -10.97 7.93
C PHE A 164 23.83 -9.54 8.13
N TYR A 165 24.27 -8.87 9.21
CA TYR A 165 23.89 -7.48 9.49
C TYR A 165 24.32 -6.53 8.36
N GLU A 166 25.56 -6.65 7.88
CA GLU A 166 26.09 -5.82 6.79
C GLU A 166 25.38 -6.08 5.46
N SER A 167 24.99 -7.33 5.18
CA SER A 167 24.18 -7.70 4.00
C SER A 167 22.75 -7.15 4.07
N HIS A 168 22.04 -7.36 5.18
CA HIS A 168 20.69 -6.84 5.39
C HIS A 168 20.65 -5.30 5.31
N LYS A 169 21.60 -4.64 6.00
CA LYS A 169 21.78 -3.19 5.92
C LYS A 169 22.00 -2.72 4.48
N SER A 170 22.90 -3.37 3.74
CA SER A 170 23.21 -3.03 2.35
C SER A 170 21.98 -3.12 1.44
N HIS A 171 21.15 -4.15 1.61
CA HIS A 171 19.91 -4.30 0.85
C HIS A 171 18.85 -3.25 1.25
N LEU A 172 18.74 -2.91 2.53
CA LEU A 172 17.87 -1.84 3.01
C LEU A 172 18.30 -0.48 2.44
N GLU A 173 19.59 -0.15 2.48
CA GLU A 173 20.13 1.09 1.93
C GLU A 173 20.05 1.16 0.39
N GLN A 174 20.15 0.02 -0.32
CA GLN A 174 20.07 -0.01 -1.78
C GLN A 174 18.63 0.03 -2.33
N PHE A 175 17.66 -0.61 -1.66
CA PHE A 175 16.31 -0.80 -2.21
C PHE A 175 15.21 -0.07 -1.42
N CYS A 176 15.34 0.05 -0.10
CA CYS A 176 14.26 0.58 0.78
C CYS A 176 14.36 2.09 1.00
N MET A 177 14.52 2.84 -0.09
CA MET A 177 14.58 4.30 -0.07
C MET A 177 13.21 4.98 -0.08
N VAL A 178 12.18 4.29 -0.61
CA VAL A 178 10.77 4.73 -0.63
C VAL A 178 9.93 3.74 0.19
N ASP A 179 8.87 4.23 0.83
CA ASP A 179 7.92 3.38 1.56
C ASP A 179 7.08 2.52 0.59
N SER A 180 6.53 1.38 1.06
CA SER A 180 5.61 0.51 0.32
C SER A 180 6.19 -0.34 -0.83
N ASP A 181 7.47 -0.74 -0.77
CA ASP A 181 8.02 -1.78 -1.65
C ASP A 181 7.90 -3.19 -1.05
N ALA A 182 7.41 -4.16 -1.83
CA ALA A 182 7.14 -5.53 -1.39
C ALA A 182 8.38 -6.34 -0.96
N PHE A 183 9.55 -6.09 -1.57
CA PHE A 183 10.81 -6.72 -1.14
C PHE A 183 11.28 -6.13 0.20
N CYS A 184 11.00 -4.85 0.43
CA CYS A 184 11.26 -4.18 1.72
C CYS A 184 10.30 -4.63 2.84
N GLU A 185 9.09 -5.08 2.52
CA GLU A 185 8.19 -5.73 3.48
C GLU A 185 8.69 -7.11 3.90
N GLU A 186 9.26 -7.91 2.98
CA GLU A 186 9.95 -9.16 3.35
C GLU A 186 11.23 -8.91 4.16
N LEU A 187 12.04 -7.90 3.80
CA LEU A 187 13.26 -7.55 4.55
C LEU A 187 12.98 -7.18 6.02
N GLU A 188 11.81 -6.63 6.32
CA GLU A 188 11.40 -6.34 7.71
C GLU A 188 11.15 -7.62 8.52
N LYS A 189 10.69 -8.71 7.90
CA LYS A 189 10.35 -9.97 8.60
C LYS A 189 11.57 -10.69 9.16
N PHE A 190 12.78 -10.33 8.73
CA PHE A 190 14.04 -10.80 9.33
C PHE A 190 14.29 -10.21 10.72
N LYS A 191 13.84 -8.97 10.98
CA LYS A 191 14.09 -8.22 12.21
C LYS A 191 13.73 -8.98 13.50
N PRO A 192 12.49 -9.46 13.71
CA PRO A 192 12.15 -10.15 14.96
C PRO A 192 12.94 -11.45 15.19
N ARG A 193 13.36 -12.14 14.11
CA ARG A 193 14.15 -13.38 14.22
C ARG A 193 15.61 -13.07 14.55
N TYR A 194 16.23 -12.11 13.87
CA TYR A 194 17.59 -11.68 14.17
C TYR A 194 17.68 -11.07 15.58
N ASP A 195 16.81 -10.12 15.92
CA ASP A 195 16.83 -9.45 17.24
C ASP A 195 16.65 -10.46 18.40
N SER A 196 15.87 -11.52 18.19
CA SER A 196 15.75 -12.66 19.13
C SER A 196 17.05 -13.49 19.19
N CYS A 197 17.57 -13.94 18.04
CA CYS A 197 18.78 -14.76 17.95
C CYS A 197 20.02 -14.04 18.51
N ILE A 198 20.24 -12.79 18.12
CA ILE A 198 21.43 -11.99 18.44
C ILE A 198 21.56 -11.65 19.93
N SER A 199 20.46 -11.73 20.68
CA SER A 199 20.42 -11.57 22.13
C SER A 199 21.13 -12.72 22.87
N MET A 200 21.19 -13.90 22.26
CA MET A 200 21.83 -15.11 22.82
C MET A 200 23.32 -15.24 22.43
N ILE A 201 23.84 -14.30 21.63
CA ILE A 201 25.18 -14.36 21.03
C ILE A 201 26.15 -13.45 21.80
N THR A 202 27.26 -14.02 22.26
CA THR A 202 28.24 -13.39 23.17
C THR A 202 29.28 -12.48 22.50
N CYS A 203 29.29 -12.40 21.16
CA CYS A 203 30.26 -11.63 20.39
C CYS A 203 30.27 -10.12 20.72
N GLU A 204 31.47 -9.57 20.93
CA GLU A 204 31.69 -8.13 21.09
C GLU A 204 31.46 -7.35 19.78
N GLY A 205 31.13 -6.06 19.89
CA GLY A 205 30.94 -5.14 18.76
C GLY A 205 29.75 -5.45 17.84
N LEU A 206 28.98 -6.50 18.11
CA LEU A 206 27.91 -7.01 17.26
C LEU A 206 26.60 -6.24 17.49
N GLN A 207 25.97 -5.76 16.41
CA GLN A 207 24.74 -4.97 16.47
C GLN A 207 23.56 -5.81 16.94
N LYS A 208 22.95 -5.43 18.06
CA LYS A 208 21.89 -6.20 18.75
C LYS A 208 20.47 -5.99 18.23
N THR A 209 20.31 -5.27 17.11
CA THR A 209 19.01 -5.06 16.47
C THR A 209 19.19 -4.75 14.98
N LEU A 210 18.34 -5.25 14.09
CA LEU A 210 18.35 -4.83 12.68
C LEU A 210 17.77 -3.43 12.53
N LEU A 211 18.24 -2.72 11.49
CA LEU A 211 17.58 -1.54 10.95
C LEU A 211 16.18 -1.94 10.45
N SER A 212 15.18 -1.11 10.73
CA SER A 212 13.81 -1.32 10.23
C SER A 212 13.63 -0.62 8.88
N THR A 213 12.96 -1.27 7.93
CA THR A 213 12.54 -0.66 6.66
C THR A 213 11.44 0.37 6.89
N LYS A 214 10.66 0.21 7.98
CA LYS A 214 9.66 1.16 8.45
C LYS A 214 10.34 2.36 9.10
N LYS A 215 10.84 3.26 8.26
CA LYS A 215 11.27 4.61 8.67
C LYS A 215 10.08 5.27 9.37
N ASN A 216 10.21 5.48 10.68
CA ASN A 216 9.29 6.37 11.40
C ASN A 216 9.22 7.68 10.62
N ASN A 217 8.02 8.05 10.15
CA ASN A 217 7.86 9.02 9.07
C ASN A 217 8.00 10.47 9.57
N LEU A 218 9.15 10.78 10.19
CA LEU A 218 9.53 12.05 10.79
C LEU A 218 9.48 13.19 9.77
N VAL A 219 9.91 12.94 8.53
CA VAL A 219 9.78 13.89 7.44
C VAL A 219 8.30 14.17 7.15
N GLY A 220 7.47 13.14 7.05
CA GLY A 220 6.01 13.29 6.92
C GLY A 220 5.40 14.08 8.09
N PHE A 221 5.75 13.73 9.34
CA PHE A 221 5.29 14.39 10.56
C PHE A 221 5.73 15.86 10.68
N ILE A 222 6.83 16.27 10.03
CA ILE A 222 7.30 17.66 10.00
C ILE A 222 6.69 18.42 8.81
N VAL A 223 6.60 17.80 7.64
CA VAL A 223 6.11 18.43 6.41
C VAL A 223 4.58 18.57 6.40
N PHE A 224 3.84 17.59 6.93
CA PHE A 224 2.36 17.60 6.91
C PHE A 224 1.74 18.77 7.70
N PRO A 225 2.18 19.12 8.93
CA PRO A 225 1.74 20.35 9.60
C PRO A 225 2.09 21.62 8.84
N VAL A 226 3.31 21.71 8.27
CA VAL A 226 3.75 22.88 7.49
C VAL A 226 2.90 23.06 6.23
N PHE A 227 2.58 21.96 5.53
CA PHE A 227 1.72 21.97 4.35
C PHE A 227 0.28 22.39 4.71
N ILE A 228 -0.30 21.86 5.79
CA ILE A 228 -1.62 22.27 6.27
C ILE A 228 -1.64 23.75 6.66
N MET A 229 -0.63 24.24 7.39
CA MET A 229 -0.51 25.66 7.74
C MET A 229 -0.39 26.55 6.50
N ALA A 230 0.33 26.12 5.45
CA ALA A 230 0.43 26.83 4.19
C ALA A 230 -0.90 26.86 3.42
N VAL A 231 -1.61 25.72 3.35
CA VAL A 231 -2.94 25.62 2.70
C VAL A 231 -3.97 26.48 3.43
N ILE A 232 -4.01 26.44 4.77
CA ILE A 232 -4.90 27.31 5.58
C ILE A 232 -4.56 28.78 5.34
N SER A 233 -3.27 29.15 5.36
CA SER A 233 -2.84 30.53 5.09
C SER A 233 -3.21 31.00 3.68
N PHE A 234 -3.11 30.13 2.68
CA PHE A 234 -3.52 30.41 1.31
C PHE A 234 -5.04 30.59 1.20
N ILE A 235 -5.84 29.71 1.82
CA ILE A 235 -7.30 29.84 1.87
C ILE A 235 -7.69 31.15 2.57
N LEU A 236 -7.06 31.49 3.70
CA LEU A 236 -7.30 32.75 4.41
C LEU A 236 -6.90 33.97 3.58
N PHE A 237 -5.83 33.92 2.79
CA PHE A 237 -5.43 34.99 1.86
C PHE A 237 -6.44 35.17 0.72
N ILE A 238 -6.93 34.07 0.14
CA ILE A 238 -7.99 34.10 -0.88
C ILE A 238 -9.29 34.65 -0.28
N LEU A 239 -9.71 34.18 0.90
CA LEU A 239 -10.88 34.72 1.60
C LEU A 239 -10.69 36.20 1.95
N TYR A 240 -9.54 36.63 2.47
CA TYR A 240 -9.28 38.05 2.72
C TYR A 240 -9.36 38.92 1.46
N LYS A 241 -8.87 38.41 0.32
CA LYS A 241 -8.86 39.15 -0.96
C LYS A 241 -10.22 39.19 -1.66
N TYR A 242 -11.05 38.16 -1.51
CA TYR A 242 -12.31 38.01 -2.26
C TYR A 242 -13.59 38.12 -1.38
N THR A 243 -13.50 37.94 -0.06
CA THR A 243 -14.57 38.30 0.89
C THR A 243 -14.56 39.81 1.11
N SER A 244 -15.10 40.53 0.14
CA SER A 244 -15.18 41.99 0.18
C SER A 244 -15.96 42.49 1.41
N TYR A 245 -15.48 43.56 2.05
CA TYR A 245 -16.23 44.36 3.03
C TYR A 245 -17.44 45.12 2.42
N ALA A 246 -17.90 44.76 1.21
CA ALA A 246 -18.86 45.50 0.40
C ALA A 246 -20.33 45.02 0.51
N SER A 247 -20.61 43.95 1.28
CA SER A 247 -21.94 43.32 1.34
C SER A 247 -22.58 43.26 2.73
N TRP A 248 -21.82 43.19 3.82
CA TRP A 248 -22.38 43.05 5.20
C TRP A 248 -22.42 44.33 6.04
N LEU A 249 -22.17 45.50 5.43
CA LEU A 249 -22.37 46.82 6.03
C LEU A 249 -23.37 47.67 5.21
N ARG A 250 -24.50 47.07 4.82
CA ARG A 250 -25.66 47.80 4.28
C ARG A 250 -26.69 48.08 5.38
N PRO A 251 -26.71 49.28 6.00
CA PRO A 251 -27.87 49.70 6.77
C PRO A 251 -29.06 49.89 5.82
N GLN A 252 -30.16 49.19 6.06
CA GLN A 252 -31.38 49.28 5.26
C GLN A 252 -32.12 50.60 5.52
N LYS A 253 -31.61 51.71 4.95
CA LYS A 253 -32.29 53.01 4.97
C LYS A 253 -33.56 52.97 4.12
N GLY A 254 -34.61 53.62 4.63
CA GLY A 254 -35.95 53.59 4.05
C GLY A 254 -36.08 54.33 2.71
N LYS A 255 -37.23 54.12 2.06
CA LYS A 255 -37.61 54.80 0.81
C LYS A 255 -37.88 56.28 1.09
N ASN A 256 -37.07 57.18 0.53
CA ASN A 256 -37.49 58.55 0.26
C ASN A 256 -37.93 58.61 -1.21
N CYS A 257 -39.25 58.69 -1.44
CA CYS A 257 -39.80 58.96 -2.77
C CYS A 257 -39.99 60.47 -2.91
N LEU A 258 -39.06 61.15 -3.58
CA LEU A 258 -39.38 62.41 -4.23
C LEU A 258 -40.27 62.10 -5.44
N ARG A 259 -41.36 62.85 -5.58
CA ARG A 259 -42.11 62.98 -6.82
C ARG A 259 -42.56 64.42 -6.94
N ASP A 260 -41.87 65.16 -7.79
CA ASP A 260 -42.32 66.46 -8.23
C ASP A 260 -43.57 66.30 -9.11
N ASN A 261 -44.55 67.16 -8.91
CA ASN A 261 -45.30 67.80 -10.00
C ASN A 261 -45.32 69.28 -9.57
N LEU A 262 -44.78 70.23 -10.35
CA LEU A 262 -45.25 70.71 -11.66
C LEU A 262 -46.67 71.28 -11.63
N ASP A 263 -46.76 72.47 -12.22
CA ASP A 263 -47.96 73.16 -12.72
C ASP A 263 -49.00 73.59 -11.64
N GLU A 264 -49.79 74.65 -11.81
CA GLU A 264 -49.67 75.93 -12.52
C GLU A 264 -50.83 76.82 -12.00
N GLU A 265 -50.66 78.14 -11.97
CA GLU A 265 -51.74 79.15 -11.87
C GLU A 265 -52.66 79.29 -10.62
N ILE A 266 -53.30 80.48 -10.58
CA ILE A 266 -54.60 80.85 -9.97
C ILE A 266 -54.76 80.72 -8.43
N ASN A 267 -54.38 81.82 -7.77
CA ASN A 267 -55.23 82.67 -6.91
C ASN A 267 -56.04 82.12 -5.71
N ASN A 268 -56.01 82.96 -4.66
CA ASN A 268 -57.13 83.34 -3.77
C ASN A 268 -57.46 82.55 -2.47
N VAL A 269 -57.57 83.35 -1.39
CA VAL A 269 -58.68 83.40 -0.40
C VAL A 269 -58.55 82.65 0.96
N ILE A 270 -58.18 83.46 1.97
CA ILE A 270 -58.83 83.63 3.31
C ILE A 270 -58.51 82.64 4.47
N TYR A 271 -58.06 83.26 5.59
CA TYR A 271 -58.35 83.09 7.05
C TYR A 271 -59.11 81.84 7.57
N THR A 272 -59.07 81.39 8.84
CA THR A 272 -58.70 81.91 10.21
C THR A 272 -58.57 80.66 11.14
N SER A 273 -58.13 80.60 12.42
CA SER A 273 -57.53 81.51 13.43
C SER A 273 -57.17 80.70 14.71
N GLU A 274 -56.21 81.19 15.53
CA GLU A 274 -56.24 81.18 17.02
C GLU A 274 -56.23 79.84 17.82
N MET A 275 -55.80 79.75 19.10
CA MET A 275 -55.03 80.66 19.99
C MET A 275 -54.30 79.84 21.10
N SER A 276 -53.26 80.42 21.71
CA SER A 276 -52.40 79.84 22.75
C SER A 276 -52.77 80.20 24.19
N SER A 277 -52.45 79.36 25.20
CA SER A 277 -52.03 79.85 26.53
C SER A 277 -51.22 78.86 27.40
N THR A 278 -50.05 79.33 27.78
CA THR A 278 -49.02 78.89 28.77
C THR A 278 -49.41 78.35 30.16
N ASN A 279 -48.55 77.45 30.68
CA ASN A 279 -47.99 77.33 32.06
C ASN A 279 -48.90 77.12 33.32
N LEU A 280 -48.62 76.09 34.14
CA LEU A 280 -47.97 76.24 35.48
C LEU A 280 -47.67 74.94 36.29
N LYS A 281 -46.50 74.98 36.96
CA LYS A 281 -45.93 74.24 38.11
C LYS A 281 -46.68 73.12 38.89
N ASN A 282 -45.94 72.01 39.03
CA ASN A 282 -45.56 71.26 40.25
C ASN A 282 -46.54 70.45 41.13
N ARG A 283 -46.09 69.19 41.33
CA ARG A 283 -46.15 68.31 42.52
C ARG A 283 -47.45 67.52 42.78
N PRO A 284 -47.35 66.36 43.48
CA PRO A 284 -48.25 65.22 43.30
C PRO A 284 -49.15 64.99 44.52
N TYR A 285 -49.86 63.86 44.59
CA TYR A 285 -49.72 62.80 45.64
C TYR A 285 -50.67 61.62 45.32
N ASN A 286 -50.49 60.49 46.02
CA ASN A 286 -51.25 59.25 45.78
C ASN A 286 -52.64 59.29 46.43
N ILE A 287 -53.62 58.64 45.80
CA ILE A 287 -54.74 57.92 46.44
C ILE A 287 -54.86 56.56 45.72
N ALA A 288 -55.41 55.53 46.37
CA ALA A 288 -55.38 54.15 45.89
C ALA A 288 -56.69 53.38 46.14
N TYR A 289 -56.81 52.26 45.42
CA TYR A 289 -57.54 51.02 45.75
C TYR A 289 -59.08 50.89 45.61
N HIS A 290 -59.47 49.70 45.09
CA HIS A 290 -60.67 48.88 45.37
C HIS A 290 -62.07 49.42 44.97
N SER A 291 -63.10 48.59 44.67
CA SER A 291 -63.16 47.11 44.51
C SER A 291 -64.35 46.64 43.62
N GLU A 292 -64.28 45.38 43.19
CA GLU A 292 -65.33 44.32 43.02
C GLU A 292 -66.77 44.59 42.49
N GLY A 293 -67.32 43.53 41.87
CA GLY A 293 -68.76 43.31 41.62
C GLY A 293 -69.19 43.49 40.14
N TYR A 294 -69.70 42.48 39.44
CA TYR A 294 -70.02 41.08 39.77
C TYR A 294 -69.65 40.16 38.59
#